data_AF-A0A936GX96-F1
#
_entry.id   AF-A0A936GX96-F1
#
_cell.length_a   1.000
_cell.length_b   1.000
_cell.length_c   1.000
_cell.angle_alpha   90.00
_cell.angle_beta   90.00
_cell.angle_gamma   90.00
#
_symmetry.space_group_name_H-M   'P 1'
#
loop_
_entity.id
_entity.type
_entity.pdbx_description
1 polymer ?
#
loop_
_entity_poly.entity_id
_entity_poly.type
_entity_poly.pdbx_seq_one_letter_code
_entity_poly.pdbx_strand_id
1 'polypeptide(L)'
;MKKPFIILLAVLLSISIMAQERTLILVPGKKDLLLDTNGAVFFELNNLFEFINSEIYGDDGRNGYHRSVAYPFNGFPLLVKQRGNGVFQLLDKSGETKAWLPRGLKGVAVKQGGFYLASMEVDEKLYRSTRFVFLDGSGSLVFLKEGYRSASSFSDGIAAVNAGGWKFINDLGHEVKILPDSMKNARRVTRFHEGVSIVLMNPLSKSGMPVFRPYVIDAKGNILIDVSALFPGKEIKNMHEFKGGVSMIEFFWDSKLPYSGRPIAFINKSGKVLLDVDHVIDEKVGEAGHIVLSRRQKNGEDKWEMYEPNGKQIKLPIGVSYIQPISKKYLKLTFNDPKIKTKSSLYDVQTMKFVYETTGYDCMGVVYDRALLKGPNEDVKLIHLKTGATLFQSSPKDQKVYDLDRYNGKMEDVSIFYCFKDAWVPRISEMTGLKELNLSNLTVENIPPIANKEKLSLLRISNCRKLKELDGGINQLTKLSISGGTSLKGLDIFVQQQTRLKELHLINMDFSEIEKTNILRKFPKAVIKGTAKDADYELQEVIDGF
;
A
#
# COMPACT_ATOMS: atom_id res chain seq x y z
N MET A 1 12.52 -3.54 -59.49
CA MET A 1 13.09 -3.92 -58.17
C MET A 1 13.20 -2.69 -57.25
N LYS A 2 12.12 -2.25 -56.58
CA LYS A 2 12.16 -1.20 -55.51
C LYS A 2 11.05 -1.35 -54.45
N LYS A 3 10.28 -2.45 -54.44
CA LYS A 3 9.20 -2.69 -53.45
C LYS A 3 9.62 -3.48 -52.19
N PRO A 4 10.58 -4.43 -52.19
CA PRO A 4 10.90 -5.16 -50.97
C PRO A 4 11.72 -4.33 -49.96
N PHE A 5 12.44 -3.30 -50.42
CA PHE A 5 13.28 -2.47 -49.55
C PHE A 5 12.48 -1.48 -48.69
N ILE A 6 11.35 -0.96 -49.20
CA ILE A 6 10.48 -0.03 -48.46
C ILE A 6 9.68 -0.76 -47.38
N ILE A 7 9.28 -2.01 -47.62
CA ILE A 7 8.59 -2.83 -46.63
C ILE A 7 9.55 -3.26 -45.51
N LEU A 8 10.80 -3.61 -45.85
CA LEU A 8 11.80 -3.95 -44.83
C LEU A 8 12.20 -2.72 -44.00
N LEU A 9 12.32 -1.53 -44.61
CA LEU A 9 12.59 -0.29 -43.89
C LEU A 9 11.40 0.17 -43.05
N ALA A 10 10.15 -0.05 -43.49
CA ALA A 10 8.95 0.22 -42.69
C ALA A 10 8.80 -0.77 -41.53
N VAL A 11 9.14 -2.05 -41.71
CA VAL A 11 9.17 -3.04 -40.63
C VAL A 11 10.31 -2.75 -39.65
N LEU A 12 11.50 -2.35 -40.13
CA LEU A 12 12.61 -1.91 -39.29
C LEU A 12 12.30 -0.58 -38.57
N LEU A 13 11.62 0.39 -39.21
CA LEU A 13 11.14 1.61 -38.54
C LEU A 13 10.00 1.29 -37.55
N SER A 14 9.13 0.33 -37.84
CA SER A 14 8.08 -0.11 -36.90
C SER A 14 8.68 -0.83 -35.68
N ILE A 15 9.76 -1.59 -35.89
CA ILE A 15 10.56 -2.20 -34.80
C ILE A 15 11.40 -1.13 -34.07
N SER A 16 11.74 -0.02 -34.73
CA SER A 16 12.49 1.12 -34.13
C SER A 16 11.58 2.21 -33.52
N ILE A 17 10.27 2.13 -33.71
CA ILE A 17 9.24 3.03 -33.12
C ILE A 17 8.31 2.27 -32.15
N MET A 18 8.55 0.97 -31.93
CA MET A 18 8.33 0.40 -30.60
C MET A 18 9.24 1.20 -29.67
N ALA A 19 8.72 2.27 -29.07
CA ALA A 19 9.40 2.98 -28.00
C ALA A 19 9.91 1.89 -27.07
N GLN A 20 11.23 1.68 -27.02
CA GLN A 20 11.82 0.68 -26.16
C GLN A 20 11.24 0.97 -24.79
N GLU A 21 10.32 0.12 -24.32
CA GLU A 21 9.58 0.36 -23.09
C GLU A 21 10.65 0.35 -21.99
N ARG A 22 11.13 1.55 -21.66
CA ARG A 22 12.16 1.72 -20.66
C ARG A 22 11.47 1.44 -19.35
N THR A 23 11.85 0.33 -18.73
CA THR A 23 11.43 0.02 -17.37
C THR A 23 11.95 1.12 -16.45
N LEU A 24 11.04 1.95 -15.95
CA LEU A 24 11.34 2.92 -14.89
C LEU A 24 10.87 2.37 -13.54
N ILE A 25 11.52 2.83 -12.49
CA ILE A 25 11.29 2.45 -11.10
C ILE A 25 10.72 3.68 -10.38
N LEU A 26 9.50 3.55 -9.86
CA LEU A 26 8.90 4.59 -9.03
C LEU A 26 9.60 4.64 -7.67
N VAL A 27 9.96 5.84 -7.22
CA VAL A 27 10.56 6.10 -5.92
C VAL A 27 9.70 7.15 -5.22
N PRO A 28 9.02 6.80 -4.11
CA PRO A 28 8.12 7.69 -3.44
C PRO A 28 8.92 8.55 -2.48
N GLY A 29 8.43 9.74 -2.22
CA GLY A 29 9.07 10.60 -1.24
C GLY A 29 8.35 11.92 -1.13
N LYS A 30 9.09 12.94 -0.68
CA LYS A 30 8.61 14.33 -0.71
C LYS A 30 8.27 14.79 -2.13
N LYS A 31 9.02 14.27 -3.10
CA LYS A 31 8.70 14.31 -4.53
C LYS A 31 8.85 12.89 -5.04
N ASP A 32 7.84 12.41 -5.72
CA ASP A 32 7.90 11.09 -6.32
C ASP A 32 8.74 11.15 -7.61
N LEU A 33 9.65 10.19 -7.77
CA LEU A 33 10.61 10.12 -8.87
C LEU A 33 10.37 8.87 -9.71
N LEU A 34 10.64 8.95 -11.01
CA LEU A 34 10.86 7.78 -11.85
C LEU A 34 12.35 7.69 -12.17
N LEU A 35 12.98 6.62 -11.71
CA LEU A 35 14.37 6.32 -12.00
C LEU A 35 14.48 5.36 -13.18
N ASP A 36 15.54 5.47 -13.97
CA ASP A 36 15.93 4.38 -14.86
C ASP A 36 16.56 3.20 -14.08
N THR A 37 16.87 2.11 -14.78
CA THR A 37 17.47 0.92 -14.16
C THR A 37 18.91 1.10 -13.65
N ASN A 38 19.54 2.24 -13.95
CA ASN A 38 20.86 2.64 -13.45
C ASN A 38 20.75 3.61 -12.25
N GLY A 39 19.54 3.99 -11.84
CA GLY A 39 19.29 4.91 -10.74
C GLY A 39 19.29 6.38 -11.13
N ALA A 40 19.40 6.72 -12.42
CA ALA A 40 19.31 8.10 -12.86
C ALA A 40 17.86 8.59 -12.85
N VAL A 41 17.64 9.82 -12.40
CA VAL A 41 16.31 10.44 -12.40
C VAL A 41 15.88 10.71 -13.84
N PHE A 42 14.84 10.01 -14.27
CA PHE A 42 14.24 10.19 -15.59
C PHE A 42 13.11 11.23 -15.56
N PHE A 43 12.31 11.22 -14.50
CA PHE A 43 11.19 12.14 -14.32
C PHE A 43 11.00 12.46 -12.84
N GLU A 44 10.72 13.73 -12.54
CA GLU A 44 10.37 14.20 -11.20
C GLU A 44 8.92 14.70 -11.24
N LEU A 45 8.06 14.10 -10.42
CA LEU A 45 6.67 14.53 -10.34
C LEU A 45 6.57 15.81 -9.51
N ASN A 46 5.83 16.77 -10.05
CA ASN A 46 5.47 17.99 -9.36
C ASN A 46 4.72 17.67 -8.05
N ASN A 47 5.08 18.35 -6.96
CA ASN A 47 4.52 18.13 -5.62
C ASN A 47 3.01 18.41 -5.51
N LEU A 48 2.40 19.05 -6.50
CA LEU A 48 0.95 19.20 -6.62
C LEU A 48 0.23 17.89 -6.94
N PHE A 49 0.95 16.84 -7.32
CA PHE A 49 0.38 15.56 -7.73
C PHE A 49 0.87 14.41 -6.84
N GLU A 50 0.13 13.31 -6.89
CA GLU A 50 0.51 12.00 -6.38
C GLU A 50 0.37 10.96 -7.50
N PHE A 51 1.31 10.01 -7.56
CA PHE A 51 1.22 8.89 -8.50
C PHE A 51 0.04 7.99 -8.17
N ILE A 52 -0.68 7.56 -9.20
CA ILE A 52 -1.64 6.46 -9.09
C ILE A 52 -1.03 5.23 -9.73
N ASN A 53 -0.65 4.27 -8.89
CA ASN A 53 -0.11 2.97 -9.31
C ASN A 53 -0.85 1.80 -8.63
N SER A 54 -2.15 1.90 -8.46
CA SER A 54 -2.96 0.88 -7.78
C SER A 54 -4.14 0.44 -8.64
N GLU A 55 -4.71 -0.72 -8.30
CA GLU A 55 -6.00 -1.15 -8.82
C GLU A 55 -7.13 -0.55 -7.97
N ILE A 56 -8.34 -0.51 -8.53
CA ILE A 56 -9.54 -0.17 -7.76
C ILE A 56 -9.99 -1.44 -7.04
N TYR A 57 -10.12 -1.36 -5.71
CA TYR A 57 -10.50 -2.51 -4.90
C TYR A 57 -11.96 -2.42 -4.47
N GLY A 58 -12.80 -3.27 -5.07
CA GLY A 58 -14.20 -3.45 -4.64
C GLY A 58 -15.12 -2.29 -4.96
N ASP A 59 -16.38 -2.44 -4.51
CA ASP A 59 -17.52 -1.60 -4.91
C ASP A 59 -17.50 -0.19 -4.30
N ASP A 60 -16.55 0.16 -3.43
CA ASP A 60 -16.44 1.52 -2.89
C ASP A 60 -15.60 2.45 -3.77
N GLY A 61 -14.98 1.91 -4.83
CA GLY A 61 -14.25 2.67 -5.81
C GLY A 61 -12.95 3.28 -5.29
N ARG A 62 -12.51 2.93 -4.08
CA ARG A 62 -11.23 3.42 -3.55
C ARG A 62 -10.08 2.63 -4.17
N ASN A 63 -9.02 3.36 -4.50
CA ASN A 63 -7.75 2.77 -4.88
C ASN A 63 -7.16 2.07 -3.64
N GLY A 64 -6.90 0.76 -3.73
CA GLY A 64 -6.32 -0.06 -2.65
C GLY A 64 -4.92 -0.58 -3.02
N TYR A 65 -4.07 -0.80 -2.00
CA TYR A 65 -2.63 -1.16 -2.07
C TYR A 65 -1.87 -0.56 -3.26
N HIS A 66 -0.99 0.41 -3.00
CA HIS A 66 0.05 0.79 -3.98
C HIS A 66 0.66 -0.49 -4.55
N ARG A 67 0.55 -0.73 -5.86
CA ARG A 67 1.37 -1.77 -6.47
C ARG A 67 2.78 -1.40 -6.10
N SER A 68 3.47 -2.38 -5.51
CA SER A 68 4.85 -2.31 -5.04
C SER A 68 5.58 -1.14 -5.68
N VAL A 69 6.07 -0.27 -4.82
CA VAL A 69 6.70 0.99 -5.21
C VAL A 69 7.78 0.78 -6.28
N ALA A 70 8.41 -0.40 -6.34
CA ALA A 70 9.22 -0.83 -7.46
C ALA A 70 8.44 -1.76 -8.41
N TYR A 71 7.55 -1.19 -9.22
CA TYR A 71 6.93 -1.89 -10.36
C TYR A 71 7.42 -1.27 -11.67
N PRO A 72 7.57 -2.04 -12.77
CA PRO A 72 7.83 -1.47 -14.08
C PRO A 72 6.79 -0.41 -14.44
N PHE A 73 7.27 0.77 -14.78
CA PHE A 73 6.47 1.87 -15.28
C PHE A 73 5.78 1.52 -16.60
N ASN A 74 4.45 1.70 -16.67
CA ASN A 74 3.61 1.38 -17.83
C ASN A 74 3.67 2.42 -18.97
N GLY A 75 4.70 3.27 -19.01
CA GLY A 75 4.84 4.30 -20.03
C GLY A 75 3.99 5.55 -19.79
N PHE A 76 4.12 6.51 -20.71
CA PHE A 76 3.31 7.74 -20.74
C PHE A 76 2.05 7.54 -21.62
N PRO A 77 0.95 8.26 -21.34
CA PRO A 77 0.84 9.30 -20.32
C PRO A 77 0.67 8.76 -18.90
N LEU A 78 1.20 9.51 -17.93
CA LEU A 78 1.20 9.17 -16.53
C LEU A 78 -0.14 9.52 -15.88
N LEU A 79 -0.79 8.54 -15.25
CA LEU A 79 -1.96 8.77 -14.42
C LEU A 79 -1.54 9.34 -13.07
N VAL A 80 -2.02 10.55 -12.78
CA VAL A 80 -1.78 11.22 -11.50
C VAL A 80 -3.09 11.72 -10.91
N LYS A 81 -3.06 11.97 -9.60
CA LYS A 81 -4.11 12.66 -8.88
C LYS A 81 -3.58 13.95 -8.29
N GLN A 82 -4.33 15.03 -8.43
CA GLN A 82 -3.98 16.31 -7.86
C GLN A 82 -4.25 16.32 -6.36
N ARG A 83 -3.26 16.74 -5.59
CA ARG A 83 -3.37 16.93 -4.14
C ARG A 83 -4.33 18.08 -3.86
N GLY A 84 -5.22 17.92 -2.88
CA GLY A 84 -6.17 18.94 -2.43
C GLY A 84 -7.58 18.82 -3.01
N ASN A 85 -7.74 18.70 -4.34
CA ASN A 85 -9.06 18.58 -4.98
C ASN A 85 -9.39 17.16 -5.47
N GLY A 86 -8.39 16.26 -5.50
CA GLY A 86 -8.57 14.86 -5.88
C GLY A 86 -8.88 14.61 -7.36
N VAL A 87 -8.68 15.60 -8.23
CA VAL A 87 -8.91 15.46 -9.69
C VAL A 87 -7.84 14.58 -10.31
N PHE A 88 -8.25 13.68 -11.22
CA PHE A 88 -7.34 12.82 -11.95
C PHE A 88 -7.00 13.40 -13.33
N GLN A 89 -5.76 13.22 -13.76
CA GLN A 89 -5.29 13.69 -15.07
C GLN A 89 -4.17 12.81 -15.60
N LEU A 90 -3.91 12.97 -16.90
CA LEU A 90 -2.86 12.28 -17.63
C LEU A 90 -1.76 13.29 -17.95
N LEU A 91 -0.54 13.04 -17.46
CA LEU A 91 0.63 13.86 -17.79
C LEU A 91 1.43 13.23 -18.93
N ASP A 92 2.02 14.05 -19.80
CA ASP A 92 3.00 13.57 -20.76
C ASP A 92 4.41 13.48 -20.16
N LYS A 93 5.40 13.15 -21.00
CA LYS A 93 6.80 13.00 -20.60
C LYS A 93 7.49 14.30 -20.16
N SER A 94 6.94 15.46 -20.53
CA SER A 94 7.38 16.77 -20.06
C SER A 94 6.75 17.13 -18.70
N GLY A 95 5.75 16.37 -18.25
CA GLY A 95 4.97 16.67 -17.06
C GLY A 95 3.81 17.63 -17.33
N GLU A 96 3.53 17.94 -18.60
CA GLU A 96 2.39 18.76 -19.00
C GLU A 96 1.12 17.92 -19.05
N THR A 97 -0.02 18.55 -18.78
CA THR A 97 -1.32 17.86 -18.83
C THR A 97 -1.66 17.52 -20.27
N LYS A 98 -1.65 16.21 -20.59
CA LYS A 98 -2.15 15.68 -21.85
C LYS A 98 -3.68 15.62 -21.89
N ALA A 99 -4.31 15.23 -20.78
CA ALA A 99 -5.77 15.14 -20.68
C ALA A 99 -6.25 15.25 -19.23
N TRP A 100 -7.41 15.88 -19.05
CA TRP A 100 -8.15 15.87 -17.79
C TRP A 100 -9.14 14.72 -17.81
N LEU A 101 -9.14 13.89 -16.77
CA LEU A 101 -10.17 12.85 -16.64
C LEU A 101 -11.50 13.47 -16.18
N PRO A 102 -12.64 12.78 -16.40
CA PRO A 102 -13.94 13.24 -15.93
C PRO A 102 -13.92 13.66 -14.46
N ARG A 103 -14.64 14.74 -14.13
CA ARG A 103 -14.81 15.17 -12.74
C ARG A 103 -15.72 14.20 -11.98
N GLY A 104 -15.55 14.10 -10.67
CA GLY A 104 -16.39 13.26 -9.79
C GLY A 104 -16.00 11.78 -9.74
N LEU A 105 -14.87 11.40 -10.35
CA LEU A 105 -14.30 10.06 -10.19
C LEU A 105 -13.80 9.87 -8.74
N LYS A 106 -14.06 8.71 -8.15
CA LYS A 106 -13.59 8.31 -6.83
C LYS A 106 -12.22 7.65 -6.87
N GLY A 107 -11.97 6.86 -7.89
CA GLY A 107 -10.74 6.12 -8.10
C GLY A 107 -10.53 5.84 -9.59
N VAL A 108 -9.27 5.67 -9.96
CA VAL A 108 -8.84 5.32 -11.31
C VAL A 108 -7.71 4.31 -11.17
N ALA A 109 -7.83 3.18 -11.85
CA ALA A 109 -6.78 2.18 -11.95
C ALA A 109 -5.83 2.52 -13.10
N VAL A 110 -4.58 2.07 -12.99
CA VAL A 110 -3.61 2.18 -14.09
C VAL A 110 -4.11 1.48 -15.34
N LYS A 111 -3.68 2.00 -16.50
CA LYS A 111 -4.09 1.49 -17.81
C LYS A 111 -3.77 0.00 -17.96
N GLN A 112 -4.76 -0.81 -18.31
CA GLN A 112 -4.60 -2.22 -18.65
C GLN A 112 -5.42 -2.54 -19.89
N GLY A 113 -4.86 -3.35 -20.79
CA GLY A 113 -5.54 -3.76 -22.03
C GLY A 113 -6.07 -2.60 -22.89
N GLY A 114 -5.42 -1.43 -22.83
CA GLY A 114 -5.82 -0.24 -23.59
C GLY A 114 -6.71 0.76 -22.84
N PHE A 115 -7.25 0.40 -21.67
CA PHE A 115 -8.25 1.21 -20.96
C PHE A 115 -7.86 1.49 -19.52
N TYR A 116 -8.32 2.61 -18.98
CA TYR A 116 -8.35 2.86 -17.54
C TYR A 116 -9.71 2.42 -17.01
N LEU A 117 -9.73 1.65 -15.92
CA LEU A 117 -10.93 1.41 -15.15
C LEU A 117 -11.06 2.54 -14.13
N ALA A 118 -12.21 3.19 -14.06
CA ALA A 118 -12.50 4.23 -13.09
C ALA A 118 -13.80 3.94 -12.34
N SER A 119 -13.97 4.57 -11.19
CA SER A 119 -15.17 4.49 -10.36
C SER A 119 -15.78 5.86 -10.15
N MET A 120 -17.11 5.93 -10.05
CA MET A 120 -17.85 7.16 -9.80
C MET A 120 -19.03 6.92 -8.87
N GLU A 121 -19.45 7.95 -8.13
CA GLU A 121 -20.66 7.91 -7.31
C GLU A 121 -21.88 8.25 -8.15
N VAL A 122 -22.96 7.51 -7.95
CA VAL A 122 -24.26 7.77 -8.54
C VAL A 122 -25.30 7.82 -7.43
N ASP A 123 -26.04 8.91 -7.36
CA ASP A 123 -27.16 9.06 -6.42
C ASP A 123 -28.34 8.21 -6.91
N GLU A 124 -28.61 7.12 -6.21
CA GLU A 124 -29.86 6.38 -6.34
C GLU A 124 -30.85 6.92 -5.29
N LYS A 125 -32.15 6.96 -5.61
CA LYS A 125 -33.21 7.62 -4.81
C LYS A 125 -33.20 7.32 -3.28
N LEU A 126 -32.56 6.23 -2.85
CA LEU A 126 -32.54 5.77 -1.45
C LEU A 126 -31.12 5.60 -0.87
N TYR A 127 -30.06 5.56 -1.68
CA TYR A 127 -28.69 5.41 -1.22
C TYR A 127 -27.68 5.78 -2.31
N ARG A 128 -26.45 6.12 -1.92
CA ARG A 128 -25.33 6.36 -2.84
C ARG A 128 -24.76 5.04 -3.31
N SER A 129 -24.65 4.86 -4.62
CA SER A 129 -24.07 3.67 -5.24
C SER A 129 -22.80 4.02 -6.01
N THR A 130 -21.88 3.08 -6.14
CA THR A 130 -20.70 3.25 -7.01
C THR A 130 -20.97 2.59 -8.35
N ARG A 131 -20.47 3.20 -9.42
CA ARG A 131 -20.44 2.63 -10.76
C ARG A 131 -19.03 2.63 -11.31
N PHE A 132 -18.74 1.63 -12.13
CA PHE A 132 -17.46 1.45 -12.79
C PHE A 132 -17.59 1.83 -14.26
N VAL A 133 -16.66 2.64 -14.74
CA VAL A 133 -16.61 3.15 -16.11
C VAL A 133 -15.25 2.90 -16.72
N PHE A 134 -15.20 2.79 -18.04
CA PHE A 134 -13.95 2.66 -18.77
C PHE A 134 -13.60 3.98 -19.44
N LEU A 135 -12.31 4.31 -19.41
CA LEU A 135 -11.74 5.45 -20.12
C LEU A 135 -10.74 4.93 -21.14
N ASP A 136 -10.75 5.47 -22.34
CA ASP A 136 -9.75 5.15 -23.36
C ASP A 136 -8.38 5.80 -23.04
N GLY A 137 -7.40 5.63 -23.93
CA GLY A 137 -6.08 6.22 -23.78
C GLY A 137 -6.02 7.76 -23.80
N SER A 138 -7.11 8.43 -24.18
CA SER A 138 -7.28 9.89 -24.10
C SER A 138 -7.92 10.35 -22.80
N GLY A 139 -8.45 9.43 -21.99
CA GLY A 139 -9.23 9.75 -20.80
C GLY A 139 -10.72 9.95 -21.06
N SER A 140 -11.21 9.64 -22.28
CA SER A 140 -12.62 9.78 -22.64
C SER A 140 -13.43 8.58 -22.16
N LEU A 141 -14.64 8.83 -21.64
CA LEU A 141 -15.59 7.76 -21.29
C LEU A 141 -15.97 6.93 -22.51
N VAL A 142 -15.76 5.63 -22.40
CA VAL A 142 -16.12 4.63 -23.40
C VAL A 142 -17.00 3.54 -22.81
N PHE A 143 -17.68 2.83 -23.70
CA PHE A 143 -18.69 1.81 -23.38
C PHE A 143 -19.86 2.41 -22.60
N LEU A 144 -20.58 1.60 -21.80
CA LEU A 144 -21.75 2.01 -21.02
C LEU A 144 -21.45 3.22 -20.11
N LYS A 145 -21.88 4.42 -20.52
CA LYS A 145 -21.51 5.69 -19.87
C LYS A 145 -22.15 5.86 -18.49
N GLU A 146 -23.30 5.22 -18.27
CA GLU A 146 -23.99 5.14 -16.99
C GLU A 146 -23.23 4.26 -15.98
N GLY A 147 -22.27 3.47 -16.48
CA GLY A 147 -21.37 2.62 -15.71
C GLY A 147 -21.98 1.28 -15.29
N TYR A 148 -21.08 0.34 -14.98
CA TYR A 148 -21.37 -1.00 -14.53
C TYR A 148 -21.49 -1.04 -12.99
N ARG A 149 -22.29 -1.96 -12.45
CA ARG A 149 -22.36 -2.21 -11.00
C ARG A 149 -21.05 -2.76 -10.46
N SER A 150 -20.34 -3.52 -11.28
CA SER A 150 -18.99 -4.03 -11.02
C SER A 150 -18.27 -4.22 -12.35
N ALA A 151 -16.96 -4.01 -12.37
CA ALA A 151 -16.14 -4.28 -13.54
C ALA A 151 -14.71 -4.61 -13.14
N SER A 152 -14.06 -5.49 -13.89
CA SER A 152 -12.63 -5.72 -13.81
C SER A 152 -11.88 -4.82 -14.80
N SER A 153 -10.59 -4.58 -14.56
CA SER A 153 -9.71 -4.06 -15.60
C SER A 153 -9.64 -5.04 -16.78
N PHE A 154 -9.33 -4.53 -17.97
CA PHE A 154 -9.10 -5.37 -19.14
C PHE A 154 -7.88 -6.26 -18.94
N SER A 155 -8.03 -7.53 -19.27
CA SER A 155 -6.97 -8.54 -19.23
C SER A 155 -7.26 -9.58 -20.31
N ASP A 156 -6.22 -10.04 -21.01
CA ASP A 156 -6.37 -10.93 -22.17
C ASP A 156 -7.37 -10.43 -23.23
N GLY A 157 -7.47 -9.09 -23.40
CA GLY A 157 -8.34 -8.44 -24.40
C GLY A 157 -9.82 -8.32 -24.00
N ILE A 158 -10.20 -8.78 -22.80
CA ILE A 158 -11.58 -8.78 -22.32
C ILE A 158 -11.70 -8.28 -20.89
N ALA A 159 -12.89 -7.82 -20.51
CA ALA A 159 -13.20 -7.42 -19.14
C ALA A 159 -14.48 -8.11 -18.66
N ALA A 160 -14.50 -8.55 -17.40
CA ALA A 160 -15.72 -9.01 -16.74
C ALA A 160 -16.48 -7.79 -16.23
N VAL A 161 -17.76 -7.66 -16.59
CA VAL A 161 -18.61 -6.52 -16.20
C VAL A 161 -19.97 -6.99 -15.73
N ASN A 162 -20.58 -6.23 -14.82
CA ASN A 162 -21.92 -6.48 -14.31
C ASN A 162 -22.85 -5.29 -14.63
N ALA A 163 -23.77 -5.47 -15.57
CA ALA A 163 -24.76 -4.47 -15.97
C ALA A 163 -26.18 -4.82 -15.45
N GLY A 164 -26.29 -5.54 -14.33
CA GLY A 164 -27.52 -6.24 -13.89
C GLY A 164 -27.42 -7.75 -14.02
N GLY A 165 -26.36 -8.24 -14.64
CA GLY A 165 -25.90 -9.63 -14.72
C GLY A 165 -24.45 -9.63 -15.19
N TRP A 166 -23.68 -10.66 -14.82
CA TRP A 166 -22.29 -10.78 -15.22
C TRP A 166 -22.16 -11.19 -16.69
N LYS A 167 -21.22 -10.54 -17.38
CA LYS A 167 -20.84 -10.85 -18.76
C LYS A 167 -19.41 -10.43 -19.04
N PHE A 168 -18.90 -10.80 -20.20
CA PHE A 168 -17.61 -10.32 -20.71
C PHE A 168 -17.83 -9.34 -21.85
N ILE A 169 -16.97 -8.33 -21.93
CA ILE A 169 -16.92 -7.40 -23.07
C ILE A 169 -15.53 -7.41 -23.70
N ASN A 170 -15.47 -7.20 -25.02
CA ASN A 170 -14.22 -6.99 -25.76
C ASN A 170 -13.81 -5.51 -25.75
N ASP A 171 -12.71 -5.21 -26.43
CA ASP A 171 -12.14 -3.86 -26.60
C ASP A 171 -13.03 -2.89 -27.41
N LEU A 172 -14.08 -3.39 -28.06
CA LEU A 172 -15.13 -2.58 -28.68
C LEU A 172 -16.33 -2.35 -27.73
N GLY A 173 -16.31 -2.93 -26.53
CA GLY A 173 -17.41 -2.88 -25.56
C GLY A 173 -18.56 -3.81 -25.89
N HIS A 174 -18.41 -4.65 -26.93
CA HIS A 174 -19.42 -5.63 -27.31
C HIS A 174 -19.35 -6.83 -26.38
N GLU A 175 -20.53 -7.36 -26.04
CA GLU A 175 -20.64 -8.57 -25.24
C GLU A 175 -20.04 -9.78 -25.96
N VAL A 176 -19.21 -10.52 -25.25
CA VAL A 176 -18.65 -11.80 -25.71
C VAL A 176 -19.33 -12.91 -24.91
N LYS A 177 -20.03 -13.81 -25.62
CA LYS A 177 -20.73 -14.95 -25.03
C LYS A 177 -19.76 -16.04 -24.59
N ILE A 178 -19.11 -15.82 -23.44
CA ILE A 178 -18.21 -16.79 -22.79
C ILE A 178 -18.91 -17.44 -21.60
N LEU A 179 -19.68 -16.67 -20.81
CA LEU A 179 -20.33 -17.20 -19.62
C LEU A 179 -21.47 -18.17 -20.02
N PRO A 180 -21.44 -19.44 -19.58
CA PRO A 180 -22.50 -20.40 -19.90
C PRO A 180 -23.86 -19.96 -19.34
N ASP A 181 -24.95 -20.34 -20.03
CA ASP A 181 -26.32 -20.01 -19.60
C ASP A 181 -26.66 -20.52 -18.19
N SER A 182 -26.06 -21.65 -17.79
CA SER A 182 -26.19 -22.22 -16.44
C SER A 182 -25.58 -21.35 -15.34
N MET A 183 -24.73 -20.38 -15.71
CA MET A 183 -23.99 -19.50 -14.80
C MET A 183 -24.41 -18.03 -14.89
N LYS A 184 -25.49 -17.70 -15.62
CA LYS A 184 -25.96 -16.31 -15.79
C LYS A 184 -26.28 -15.56 -14.48
N ASN A 185 -26.61 -16.30 -13.43
CA ASN A 185 -26.89 -15.78 -12.09
C ASN A 185 -25.67 -15.84 -11.16
N ALA A 186 -24.45 -15.85 -11.73
CA ALA A 186 -23.22 -15.80 -10.96
C ALA A 186 -23.22 -14.62 -9.97
N ARG A 187 -22.67 -14.83 -8.79
CA ARG A 187 -22.49 -13.77 -7.80
C ARG A 187 -21.29 -12.90 -8.15
N ARG A 188 -20.20 -13.53 -8.59
CA ARG A 188 -18.97 -12.85 -8.99
C ARG A 188 -18.34 -13.57 -10.18
N VAL A 189 -17.79 -12.81 -11.11
CA VAL A 189 -16.95 -13.30 -12.19
C VAL A 189 -15.66 -12.48 -12.16
N THR A 190 -14.50 -13.14 -12.14
CA THR A 190 -13.20 -12.45 -12.17
C THR A 190 -12.84 -12.07 -13.61
N ARG A 191 -11.80 -11.25 -13.78
CA ARG A 191 -11.18 -11.12 -15.10
C ARG A 191 -10.57 -12.45 -15.53
N PHE A 192 -10.26 -12.55 -16.83
CA PHE A 192 -9.32 -13.56 -17.30
C PHE A 192 -7.91 -13.24 -16.82
N HIS A 193 -7.28 -14.24 -16.21
CA HIS A 193 -5.89 -14.16 -15.80
C HIS A 193 -5.23 -15.52 -16.00
N GLU A 194 -4.07 -15.51 -16.66
CA GLU A 194 -3.37 -16.73 -17.08
C GLU A 194 -4.23 -17.70 -17.91
N GLY A 195 -5.15 -17.16 -18.72
CA GLY A 195 -6.03 -17.90 -19.63
C GLY A 195 -7.31 -18.48 -19.01
N VAL A 196 -7.59 -18.20 -17.73
CA VAL A 196 -8.80 -18.70 -17.05
C VAL A 196 -9.53 -17.61 -16.29
N SER A 197 -10.82 -17.81 -16.04
CA SER A 197 -11.66 -16.95 -15.20
C SER A 197 -12.36 -17.78 -14.13
N ILE A 198 -12.59 -17.18 -12.96
CA ILE A 198 -13.31 -17.80 -11.84
C ILE A 198 -14.75 -17.27 -11.83
N VAL A 199 -15.70 -18.18 -11.81
CA VAL A 199 -17.13 -17.91 -11.65
C VAL A 199 -17.57 -18.40 -10.28
N LEU A 200 -17.94 -17.49 -9.39
CA LEU A 200 -18.51 -17.83 -8.10
C LEU A 200 -20.03 -17.86 -8.18
N MET A 201 -20.59 -19.06 -8.04
CA MET A 201 -22.02 -19.27 -7.87
C MET A 201 -22.38 -19.21 -6.38
N ASN A 202 -23.58 -18.73 -6.07
CA ASN A 202 -24.09 -18.65 -4.70
C ASN A 202 -25.40 -19.46 -4.61
N PRO A 203 -25.33 -20.81 -4.57
CA PRO A 203 -26.52 -21.62 -4.37
C PRO A 203 -27.13 -21.37 -3.00
N LEU A 204 -28.43 -21.61 -2.86
CA LEU A 204 -29.10 -21.63 -1.58
C LEU A 204 -28.45 -22.69 -0.67
N SER A 205 -27.86 -22.26 0.45
CA SER A 205 -27.36 -23.17 1.47
C SER A 205 -28.51 -23.72 2.31
N LYS A 206 -28.39 -24.99 2.72
CA LYS A 206 -29.32 -25.62 3.67
C LYS A 206 -29.26 -24.98 5.08
N SER A 207 -28.18 -24.26 5.41
CA SER A 207 -27.95 -23.62 6.72
C SER A 207 -28.29 -22.11 6.76
N GLY A 208 -28.74 -21.52 5.64
CA GLY A 208 -28.99 -20.07 5.54
C GLY A 208 -27.73 -19.20 5.41
N MET A 209 -26.53 -19.77 5.54
CA MET A 209 -25.25 -19.08 5.33
C MET A 209 -24.81 -19.15 3.87
N PRO A 210 -24.34 -18.06 3.23
CA PRO A 210 -23.92 -18.11 1.83
C PRO A 210 -22.66 -18.97 1.67
N VAL A 211 -22.77 -20.09 0.95
CA VAL A 211 -21.65 -20.96 0.57
C VAL A 211 -21.34 -20.74 -0.90
N PHE A 212 -20.07 -20.53 -1.25
CA PHE A 212 -19.70 -20.36 -2.65
C PHE A 212 -19.42 -21.68 -3.34
N ARG A 213 -19.80 -21.74 -4.62
CA ARG A 213 -19.38 -22.80 -5.55
C ARG A 213 -18.55 -22.18 -6.66
N PRO A 214 -17.20 -22.23 -6.56
CA PRO A 214 -16.31 -21.73 -7.59
C PRO A 214 -16.23 -22.70 -8.77
N TYR A 215 -16.29 -22.14 -9.96
CA TYR A 215 -15.96 -22.82 -11.21
C TYR A 215 -14.81 -22.08 -11.89
N VAL A 216 -13.91 -22.82 -12.52
CA VAL A 216 -12.87 -22.26 -13.39
C VAL A 216 -13.26 -22.51 -14.83
N ILE A 217 -13.32 -21.45 -15.63
CA ILE A 217 -13.68 -21.53 -17.05
C ILE A 217 -12.54 -21.06 -17.96
N ASP A 218 -12.49 -21.60 -19.18
CA ASP A 218 -11.61 -21.09 -20.24
C ASP A 218 -12.27 -19.96 -21.04
N ALA A 219 -11.54 -19.38 -22.00
CA ALA A 219 -12.02 -18.30 -22.86
C ALA A 219 -13.14 -18.72 -23.83
N LYS A 220 -13.44 -20.02 -23.95
CA LYS A 220 -14.56 -20.56 -24.73
C LYS A 220 -15.80 -20.83 -23.86
N GLY A 221 -15.70 -20.63 -22.55
CA GLY A 221 -16.77 -20.92 -21.60
C GLY A 221 -16.81 -22.37 -21.12
N ASN A 222 -15.83 -23.20 -21.48
CA ASN A 222 -15.78 -24.57 -20.98
C ASN A 222 -15.43 -24.56 -19.49
N ILE A 223 -16.18 -25.32 -18.71
CA ILE A 223 -15.89 -25.54 -17.29
C ILE A 223 -14.70 -26.49 -17.19
N LEU A 224 -13.56 -25.96 -16.76
CA LEU A 224 -12.33 -26.73 -16.55
C LEU A 224 -12.32 -27.41 -15.17
N ILE A 225 -12.85 -26.73 -14.15
CA ILE A 225 -12.79 -27.20 -12.76
C ILE A 225 -14.11 -26.85 -12.05
N ASP A 226 -14.76 -27.87 -11.48
CA ASP A 226 -15.71 -27.70 -10.37
C ASP A 226 -14.92 -27.80 -9.07
N VAL A 227 -14.67 -26.65 -8.41
CA VAL A 227 -13.77 -26.61 -7.25
C VAL A 227 -14.41 -27.28 -6.04
N SER A 228 -15.73 -27.20 -5.90
CA SER A 228 -16.46 -27.87 -4.81
C SER A 228 -16.37 -29.39 -4.91
N ALA A 229 -16.32 -29.95 -6.12
CA ALA A 229 -16.13 -31.38 -6.32
C ALA A 229 -14.76 -31.89 -5.84
N LEU A 230 -13.74 -31.03 -5.77
CA LEU A 230 -12.40 -31.39 -5.28
C LEU A 230 -12.34 -31.52 -3.74
N PHE A 231 -13.26 -30.88 -3.02
CA PHE A 231 -13.26 -30.79 -1.56
C PHE A 231 -14.61 -31.22 -0.97
N PRO A 232 -14.99 -32.49 -1.11
CA PRO A 232 -16.29 -32.97 -0.63
C PRO A 232 -16.44 -32.74 0.88
N GLY A 233 -17.56 -32.12 1.28
CA GLY A 233 -17.87 -31.83 2.68
C GLY A 233 -17.26 -30.54 3.25
N LYS A 234 -16.40 -29.83 2.49
CA LYS A 234 -15.87 -28.51 2.91
C LYS A 234 -16.68 -27.38 2.28
N GLU A 235 -17.08 -26.41 3.10
CA GLU A 235 -17.77 -25.20 2.63
C GLU A 235 -16.74 -24.14 2.21
N ILE A 236 -16.77 -23.74 0.95
CA ILE A 236 -15.82 -22.76 0.41
C ILE A 236 -16.30 -21.34 0.75
N LYS A 237 -15.43 -20.59 1.41
CA LYS A 237 -15.58 -19.18 1.76
C LYS A 237 -15.07 -18.24 0.68
N ASN A 238 -14.01 -18.60 -0.05
CA ASN A 238 -13.48 -17.79 -1.13
C ASN A 238 -12.53 -18.60 -2.03
N MET A 239 -12.34 -18.13 -3.26
CA MET A 239 -11.28 -18.57 -4.16
C MET A 239 -10.59 -17.33 -4.72
N HIS A 240 -9.26 -17.35 -4.72
CA HIS A 240 -8.42 -16.26 -5.24
C HIS A 240 -8.10 -16.47 -6.71
N GLU A 241 -7.77 -15.40 -7.43
CA GLU A 241 -7.23 -15.52 -8.79
C GLU A 241 -5.93 -16.34 -8.79
N PHE A 242 -5.69 -17.07 -9.89
CA PHE A 242 -4.44 -17.79 -10.08
C PHE A 242 -3.26 -16.81 -10.06
N LYS A 243 -2.15 -17.20 -9.45
CA LYS A 243 -0.86 -16.50 -9.51
C LYS A 243 0.23 -17.51 -9.74
N GLY A 244 0.98 -17.39 -10.83
CA GLY A 244 1.98 -18.36 -11.24
C GLY A 244 1.41 -19.77 -11.36
N GLY A 245 0.18 -19.91 -11.85
CA GLY A 245 -0.51 -21.19 -12.02
C GLY A 245 -1.12 -21.79 -10.74
N VAL A 246 -1.04 -21.12 -9.59
CA VAL A 246 -1.58 -21.59 -8.31
C VAL A 246 -2.72 -20.70 -7.83
N SER A 247 -3.82 -21.30 -7.38
CA SER A 247 -4.95 -20.61 -6.75
C SER A 247 -5.14 -21.09 -5.32
N MET A 248 -5.44 -20.16 -4.42
CA MET A 248 -5.76 -20.43 -3.02
C MET A 248 -7.28 -20.53 -2.80
N ILE A 249 -7.70 -21.52 -2.03
CA ILE A 249 -9.09 -21.78 -1.63
C ILE A 249 -9.19 -21.60 -0.12
N GLU A 250 -10.09 -20.72 0.32
CA GLU A 250 -10.42 -20.53 1.73
C GLU A 250 -11.70 -21.29 2.06
N PHE A 251 -11.72 -22.00 3.18
CA PHE A 251 -12.91 -22.66 3.68
C PHE A 251 -13.50 -21.92 4.88
N PHE A 252 -14.77 -22.18 5.17
CA PHE A 252 -15.33 -21.84 6.47
C PHE A 252 -14.77 -22.76 7.56
N TRP A 253 -14.59 -22.23 8.76
CA TRP A 253 -14.14 -22.99 9.92
C TRP A 253 -14.73 -22.42 11.19
N ASP A 254 -14.80 -23.25 12.23
CA ASP A 254 -15.18 -22.79 13.56
C ASP A 254 -13.98 -22.17 14.27
N SER A 255 -14.01 -20.84 14.41
CA SER A 255 -12.98 -20.07 15.11
C SER A 255 -12.87 -20.39 16.62
N LYS A 256 -13.84 -21.11 17.20
CA LYS A 256 -13.86 -21.47 18.62
C LYS A 256 -13.07 -22.75 18.93
N LEU A 257 -12.65 -23.50 17.90
CA LEU A 257 -11.85 -24.71 18.09
C LEU A 257 -10.42 -24.37 18.54
N PRO A 258 -9.79 -25.22 19.38
CA PRO A 258 -8.40 -25.03 19.79
C PRO A 258 -7.47 -25.03 18.57
N TYR A 259 -6.45 -24.18 18.58
CA TYR A 259 -5.47 -23.96 17.48
C TYR A 259 -6.05 -23.22 16.25
N SER A 260 -6.51 -21.98 16.47
CA SER A 260 -7.20 -20.98 15.62
C SER A 260 -6.64 -20.63 14.22
N GLY A 261 -5.95 -21.54 13.53
CA GLY A 261 -5.56 -21.36 12.14
C GLY A 261 -6.65 -21.82 11.15
N ARG A 262 -6.64 -21.22 9.97
CA ARG A 262 -7.62 -21.42 8.91
C ARG A 262 -7.33 -22.68 8.11
N PRO A 263 -8.35 -23.48 7.76
CA PRO A 263 -8.23 -24.49 6.72
C PRO A 263 -8.14 -23.81 5.35
N ILE A 264 -7.09 -24.14 4.59
CA ILE A 264 -6.79 -23.57 3.28
C ILE A 264 -6.30 -24.68 2.36
N ALA A 265 -6.70 -24.62 1.09
CA ALA A 265 -6.15 -25.48 0.06
C ALA A 265 -5.56 -24.67 -1.09
N PHE A 266 -4.70 -25.31 -1.87
CA PHE A 266 -4.08 -24.75 -3.06
C PHE A 266 -4.28 -25.72 -4.22
N ILE A 267 -4.70 -25.20 -5.37
CA ILE A 267 -4.89 -25.97 -6.59
C ILE A 267 -4.11 -25.36 -7.75
N ASN A 268 -3.77 -26.17 -8.74
CA ASN A 268 -3.27 -25.66 -10.02
C ASN A 268 -4.39 -25.49 -11.06
N LYS A 269 -4.04 -24.95 -12.24
CA LYS A 269 -4.99 -24.73 -13.35
C LYS A 269 -5.59 -26.01 -13.96
N SER A 270 -5.07 -27.19 -13.64
CA SER A 270 -5.66 -28.48 -14.06
C SER A 270 -6.60 -29.09 -13.01
N GLY A 271 -6.85 -28.38 -11.90
CA GLY A 271 -7.66 -28.89 -10.79
C GLY A 271 -6.93 -29.89 -9.88
N LYS A 272 -5.61 -30.06 -10.03
CA LYS A 272 -4.82 -30.86 -9.09
C LYS A 272 -4.73 -30.12 -7.77
N VAL A 273 -5.12 -30.78 -6.67
CA VAL A 273 -4.87 -30.31 -5.31
C VAL A 273 -3.37 -30.42 -5.02
N LEU A 274 -2.74 -29.28 -4.77
CA LEU A 274 -1.32 -29.16 -4.45
C LEU A 274 -1.09 -29.33 -2.96
N LEU A 275 -1.94 -28.70 -2.16
CA LEU A 275 -1.94 -28.75 -0.69
C LEU A 275 -3.39 -28.63 -0.21
N ASP A 276 -3.70 -29.33 0.88
CA ASP A 276 -4.92 -29.17 1.67
C ASP A 276 -4.49 -29.21 3.14
N VAL A 277 -4.49 -28.05 3.80
CA VAL A 277 -3.79 -27.85 5.07
C VAL A 277 -4.68 -27.14 6.09
N ASP A 278 -4.63 -27.62 7.32
CA ASP A 278 -5.28 -27.02 8.48
C ASP A 278 -4.31 -26.17 9.31
N HIS A 279 -4.86 -25.38 10.23
CA HIS A 279 -4.12 -24.57 11.21
C HIS A 279 -3.17 -23.52 10.58
N VAL A 280 -3.56 -22.94 9.44
CA VAL A 280 -2.80 -21.87 8.78
C VAL A 280 -3.01 -20.52 9.47
N ILE A 281 -1.92 -19.88 9.91
CA ILE A 281 -1.93 -18.60 10.62
C ILE A 281 -1.68 -17.43 9.66
N ASP A 282 -0.77 -17.61 8.71
CA ASP A 282 -0.45 -16.63 7.66
C ASP A 282 -0.14 -17.40 6.38
N GLU A 283 -0.48 -16.83 5.23
CA GLU A 283 -0.33 -17.44 3.92
C GLU A 283 -0.11 -16.38 2.84
N LYS A 284 0.73 -16.70 1.86
CA LYS A 284 1.04 -15.84 0.72
C LYS A 284 1.28 -16.72 -0.51
N VAL A 285 0.72 -16.31 -1.65
CA VAL A 285 1.07 -16.88 -2.96
C VAL A 285 1.90 -15.83 -3.70
N GLY A 286 3.18 -16.14 -3.94
CA GLY A 286 4.08 -15.27 -4.69
C GLY A 286 3.67 -15.15 -6.16
N GLU A 287 4.14 -14.12 -6.87
CA GLU A 287 3.82 -13.91 -8.29
C GLU A 287 4.23 -15.08 -9.20
N ALA A 288 5.22 -15.89 -8.79
CA ALA A 288 5.64 -17.09 -9.51
C ALA A 288 4.90 -18.36 -9.06
N GLY A 289 3.90 -18.25 -8.19
CA GLY A 289 3.09 -19.37 -7.70
C GLY A 289 3.67 -20.14 -6.53
N HIS A 290 4.84 -19.72 -6.01
CA HIS A 290 5.37 -20.28 -4.77
C HIS A 290 4.37 -20.07 -3.64
N ILE A 291 4.07 -21.14 -2.91
CA ILE A 291 3.16 -21.12 -1.78
C ILE A 291 4.01 -20.93 -0.53
N VAL A 292 3.70 -19.90 0.25
CA VAL A 292 4.33 -19.62 1.54
C VAL A 292 3.23 -19.65 2.58
N LEU A 293 3.45 -20.38 3.67
CA LEU A 293 2.48 -20.43 4.76
C LEU A 293 3.16 -20.63 6.11
N SER A 294 2.50 -20.16 7.16
CA SER A 294 2.86 -20.39 8.55
C SER A 294 1.80 -21.26 9.19
N ARG A 295 2.20 -22.39 9.78
CA ARG A 295 1.29 -23.31 10.48
C ARG A 295 1.61 -23.39 11.94
N ARG A 296 0.56 -23.32 12.76
CA ARG A 296 0.67 -23.58 14.19
C ARG A 296 0.96 -25.05 14.43
N GLN A 297 2.05 -25.31 15.12
CA GLN A 297 2.46 -26.64 15.56
C GLN A 297 1.75 -27.02 16.88
N LYS A 298 1.78 -28.30 17.23
CA LYS A 298 1.17 -28.81 18.48
C LYS A 298 1.73 -28.17 19.76
N ASN A 299 2.98 -27.71 19.72
CA ASN A 299 3.64 -27.02 20.83
C ASN A 299 3.25 -25.53 20.94
N GLY A 300 2.37 -25.02 20.05
CA GLY A 300 1.93 -23.63 20.01
C GLY A 300 2.81 -22.70 19.17
N GLU A 301 3.96 -23.16 18.68
CA GLU A 301 4.85 -22.37 17.83
C GLU A 301 4.36 -22.32 16.39
N ASP A 302 4.60 -21.20 15.73
CA ASP A 302 4.29 -21.00 14.31
C ASP A 302 5.51 -21.34 13.46
N LYS A 303 5.34 -22.27 12.52
CA LYS A 303 6.40 -22.72 11.63
C LYS A 303 6.13 -22.29 10.20
N TRP A 304 7.11 -21.60 9.61
CA TRP A 304 7.08 -21.21 8.21
C TRP A 304 7.51 -22.34 7.28
N GLU A 305 6.73 -22.50 6.21
CA GLU A 305 6.92 -23.50 5.17
C GLU A 305 6.78 -22.83 3.80
N MET A 306 7.47 -23.40 2.81
CA MET A 306 7.41 -22.93 1.43
C MET A 306 7.34 -24.12 0.49
N TYR A 307 6.58 -23.96 -0.60
CA TYR A 307 6.39 -24.96 -1.63
C TYR A 307 6.55 -24.35 -3.02
N GLU A 308 7.09 -25.14 -3.93
CA GLU A 308 7.09 -24.89 -5.37
C GLU A 308 5.64 -24.84 -5.90
N PRO A 309 5.41 -24.20 -7.07
CA PRO A 309 4.08 -24.17 -7.71
C PRO A 309 3.49 -25.55 -8.03
N ASN A 310 4.31 -26.61 -8.01
CA ASN A 310 3.88 -27.99 -8.20
C ASN A 310 3.51 -28.73 -6.91
N GLY A 311 3.58 -28.05 -5.75
CA GLY A 311 3.28 -28.60 -4.43
C GLY A 311 4.48 -29.25 -3.71
N LYS A 312 5.67 -29.28 -4.32
CA LYS A 312 6.88 -29.84 -3.68
C LYS A 312 7.41 -28.87 -2.62
N GLN A 313 7.64 -29.36 -1.41
CA GLN A 313 8.20 -28.55 -0.33
C GLN A 313 9.64 -28.12 -0.61
N ILE A 314 9.93 -26.86 -0.30
CA ILE A 314 11.25 -26.24 -0.39
C ILE A 314 11.86 -26.20 1.02
N LYS A 315 13.12 -26.64 1.13
CA LYS A 315 13.86 -26.56 2.38
C LYS A 315 14.36 -25.14 2.60
N LEU A 316 13.81 -24.47 3.60
CA LEU A 316 14.20 -23.13 4.00
C LEU A 316 15.44 -23.14 4.91
N PRO A 317 16.18 -22.02 4.99
CA PRO A 317 17.18 -21.83 6.04
C PRO A 317 16.61 -22.04 7.44
N ILE A 318 17.44 -22.55 8.36
CA ILE A 318 17.03 -22.75 9.76
C ILE A 318 16.81 -21.39 10.43
N GLY A 319 15.75 -21.29 11.25
CA GLY A 319 15.49 -20.10 12.09
C GLY A 319 14.71 -18.97 11.42
N VAL A 320 14.14 -19.19 10.23
CA VAL A 320 13.25 -18.22 9.57
C VAL A 320 12.01 -17.99 10.44
N SER A 321 11.79 -16.75 10.88
CA SER A 321 10.64 -16.34 11.68
C SER A 321 9.55 -15.62 10.89
N TYR A 322 9.86 -15.14 9.68
CA TYR A 322 8.87 -14.55 8.76
C TYR A 322 9.34 -14.61 7.30
N ILE A 323 8.40 -14.77 6.37
CA ILE A 323 8.65 -14.82 4.92
C ILE A 323 7.73 -13.84 4.20
N GLN A 324 8.33 -13.01 3.35
CA GLN A 324 7.63 -12.07 2.47
C GLN A 324 8.05 -12.29 1.01
N PRO A 325 7.14 -12.72 0.12
CA PRO A 325 7.39 -12.67 -1.31
C PRO A 325 7.56 -11.22 -1.78
N ILE A 326 8.65 -10.95 -2.49
CA ILE A 326 8.99 -9.60 -2.99
C ILE A 326 8.80 -9.52 -4.51
N SER A 327 9.17 -10.58 -5.24
CA SER A 327 8.96 -10.69 -6.69
C SER A 327 8.86 -12.16 -7.08
N LYS A 328 8.71 -12.46 -8.37
CA LYS A 328 8.79 -13.82 -8.91
C LYS A 328 10.03 -14.61 -8.45
N LYS A 329 11.15 -13.93 -8.21
CA LYS A 329 12.46 -14.55 -7.93
C LYS A 329 12.94 -14.38 -6.49
N TYR A 330 12.50 -13.33 -5.80
CA TYR A 330 13.07 -12.95 -4.51
C TYR A 330 12.05 -12.99 -3.37
N LEU A 331 12.49 -13.53 -2.23
CA LEU A 331 11.80 -13.45 -0.94
C LEU A 331 12.63 -12.60 0.01
N LYS A 332 11.98 -11.88 0.92
CA LYS A 332 12.62 -11.36 2.14
C LYS A 332 12.38 -12.37 3.25
N LEU A 333 13.47 -12.91 3.80
CA LEU A 333 13.46 -13.80 4.96
C LEU A 333 13.88 -13.01 6.20
N THR A 334 13.11 -13.14 7.28
CA THR A 334 13.42 -12.54 8.57
C THR A 334 13.75 -13.63 9.57
N PHE A 335 14.69 -13.33 10.46
CA PHE A 335 15.18 -14.18 11.53
C PHE A 335 15.14 -13.41 12.84
N ASN A 336 14.84 -14.10 13.93
CA ASN A 336 15.00 -13.53 15.27
C ASN A 336 16.49 -13.44 15.59
N ASP A 337 16.95 -12.26 16.01
CA ASP A 337 18.35 -12.03 16.37
C ASP A 337 18.43 -11.49 17.81
N PRO A 338 19.19 -12.14 18.72
CA PRO A 338 19.25 -11.71 20.12
C PRO A 338 19.83 -10.30 20.33
N LYS A 339 20.66 -9.80 19.42
CA LYS A 339 21.35 -8.50 19.58
C LYS A 339 20.54 -7.36 18.99
N ILE A 340 19.97 -7.56 17.80
CA ILE A 340 19.31 -6.50 17.03
C ILE A 340 17.80 -6.73 16.84
N LYS A 341 17.23 -7.68 17.60
CA LYS A 341 15.85 -8.18 17.55
C LYS A 341 15.51 -8.95 16.28
N THR A 342 15.80 -8.38 15.11
CA THR A 342 15.51 -9.00 13.81
C THR A 342 16.66 -8.81 12.83
N LYS A 343 16.99 -9.87 12.11
CA LYS A 343 17.86 -9.84 10.94
C LYS A 343 17.02 -10.17 9.71
N SER A 344 17.26 -9.51 8.58
CA SER A 344 16.54 -9.86 7.35
C SER A 344 17.42 -9.79 6.12
N SER A 345 17.13 -10.66 5.15
CA SER A 345 17.87 -10.72 3.89
C SER A 345 16.97 -11.12 2.73
N LEU A 346 17.31 -10.62 1.54
CA LEU A 346 16.76 -11.13 0.30
C LEU A 346 17.37 -12.50 -0.03
N TYR A 347 16.48 -13.41 -0.43
CA TYR A 347 16.77 -14.79 -0.77
C TYR A 347 16.30 -15.07 -2.19
N ASP A 348 17.19 -15.59 -3.02
CA ASP A 348 16.89 -15.99 -4.40
C ASP A 348 16.39 -17.44 -4.41
N VAL A 349 15.13 -17.63 -4.81
CA VAL A 349 14.48 -18.95 -4.79
C VAL A 349 14.98 -19.88 -5.89
N GLN A 350 15.60 -19.35 -6.95
CA GLN A 350 16.14 -20.16 -8.04
C GLN A 350 17.52 -20.70 -7.68
N THR A 351 18.36 -19.86 -7.07
CA THR A 351 19.72 -20.24 -6.70
C THR A 351 19.83 -20.76 -5.27
N MET A 352 18.76 -20.62 -4.47
CA MET A 352 18.67 -21.00 -3.07
C MET A 352 19.73 -20.32 -2.18
N LYS A 353 20.06 -19.05 -2.48
CA LYS A 353 21.12 -18.27 -1.82
C LYS A 353 20.61 -16.93 -1.30
N PHE A 354 21.19 -16.48 -0.19
CA PHE A 354 21.07 -15.07 0.23
C PHE A 354 21.80 -14.18 -0.76
N VAL A 355 21.16 -13.08 -1.18
CA VAL A 355 21.72 -12.15 -2.17
C VAL A 355 22.05 -10.78 -1.59
N TYR A 356 21.31 -10.31 -0.59
CA TYR A 356 21.53 -9.00 0.00
C TYR A 356 20.93 -8.93 1.41
N GLU A 357 21.66 -8.36 2.37
CA GLU A 357 21.16 -8.13 3.72
C GLU A 357 20.31 -6.86 3.77
N THR A 358 19.06 -6.98 4.22
CA THR A 358 18.08 -5.89 4.32
C THR A 358 17.77 -5.53 5.77
N THR A 359 18.60 -5.94 6.73
CA THR A 359 18.41 -5.68 8.16
C THR A 359 18.13 -4.20 8.42
N GLY A 360 16.98 -3.90 9.04
CA GLY A 360 16.55 -2.54 9.31
C GLY A 360 15.94 -1.77 8.14
N TYR A 361 15.78 -2.41 6.98
CA TYR A 361 15.16 -1.85 5.78
C TYR A 361 14.00 -2.72 5.30
N ASP A 362 12.97 -2.07 4.78
CA ASP A 362 11.89 -2.73 4.06
C ASP A 362 12.20 -2.78 2.57
N CYS A 363 12.14 -3.98 2.00
CA CYS A 363 12.26 -4.14 0.55
C CYS A 363 10.91 -3.86 -0.08
N MET A 364 10.79 -2.71 -0.73
CA MET A 364 9.54 -2.26 -1.32
C MET A 364 9.21 -3.02 -2.61
N GLY A 365 10.22 -3.57 -3.27
CA GLY A 365 10.09 -4.40 -4.47
C GLY A 365 11.44 -4.62 -5.14
N VAL A 366 11.46 -5.55 -6.10
CA VAL A 366 12.64 -5.83 -6.93
C VAL A 366 12.26 -5.82 -8.41
N VAL A 367 12.91 -4.96 -9.18
CA VAL A 367 12.78 -4.89 -10.64
C VAL A 367 14.08 -5.39 -11.26
N TYR A 368 14.02 -6.50 -12.00
CA TYR A 368 15.20 -7.24 -12.46
C TYR A 368 16.14 -7.60 -11.29
N ASP A 369 17.36 -7.06 -11.25
CA ASP A 369 18.31 -7.21 -10.15
C ASP A 369 18.47 -5.90 -9.35
N ARG A 370 17.41 -5.08 -9.25
CA ARG A 370 17.39 -3.79 -8.55
C ARG A 370 16.40 -3.83 -7.39
N ALA A 371 16.89 -3.74 -6.17
CA ALA A 371 16.05 -3.70 -4.98
C ALA A 371 15.85 -2.26 -4.51
N LEU A 372 14.59 -1.87 -4.34
CA LEU A 372 14.23 -0.61 -3.72
C LEU A 372 14.00 -0.83 -2.23
N LEU A 373 14.78 -0.16 -1.39
CA LEU A 373 14.76 -0.31 0.05
C LEU A 373 14.30 0.99 0.71
N LYS A 374 13.39 0.89 1.68
CA LYS A 374 12.98 2.00 2.55
C LYS A 374 13.54 1.78 3.95
N GLY A 375 14.27 2.76 4.47
CA GLY A 375 14.82 2.74 5.82
C GLY A 375 13.89 3.36 6.85
N PRO A 376 14.31 3.38 8.13
CA PRO A 376 13.50 3.80 9.28
C PRO A 376 13.18 5.30 9.27
N ASN A 377 14.00 6.12 8.60
CA ASN A 377 13.79 7.57 8.45
C ASN A 377 13.07 7.92 7.14
N GLU A 378 12.37 6.94 6.56
CA GLU A 378 11.79 6.99 5.23
C GLU A 378 12.80 7.24 4.10
N ASP A 379 14.09 7.05 4.37
CA ASP A 379 15.13 7.13 3.35
C ASP A 379 14.98 5.99 2.35
N VAL A 380 15.21 6.30 1.08
CA VAL A 380 15.05 5.32 0.00
C VAL A 380 16.37 5.07 -0.70
N LYS A 381 16.68 3.80 -0.94
CA LYS A 381 17.88 3.36 -1.67
C LYS A 381 17.51 2.42 -2.80
N LEU A 382 18.13 2.60 -3.95
CA LEU A 382 18.10 1.62 -5.03
C LEU A 382 19.43 0.89 -5.07
N ILE A 383 19.42 -0.42 -4.89
CA ILE A 383 20.62 -1.25 -4.82
C ILE A 383 20.67 -2.23 -5.98
N HIS A 384 21.84 -2.40 -6.59
CA HIS A 384 22.12 -3.48 -7.53
C HIS A 384 22.43 -4.78 -6.75
N LEU A 385 21.56 -5.78 -6.82
CA LEU A 385 21.66 -7.00 -5.99
C LEU A 385 22.93 -7.82 -6.23
N LYS A 386 23.43 -7.90 -7.46
CA LYS A 386 24.65 -8.68 -7.76
C LYS A 386 25.95 -8.02 -7.31
N THR A 387 26.04 -6.68 -7.36
CA THR A 387 27.27 -5.94 -7.07
C THR A 387 27.26 -5.27 -5.70
N GLY A 388 26.09 -5.15 -5.07
CA GLY A 388 25.89 -4.37 -3.84
C GLY A 388 25.95 -2.85 -4.05
N ALA A 389 26.12 -2.39 -5.29
CA ALA A 389 26.26 -0.96 -5.58
C ALA A 389 24.97 -0.20 -5.25
N THR A 390 25.10 0.92 -4.53
CA THR A 390 24.00 1.89 -4.38
C THR A 390 23.90 2.71 -5.65
N LEU A 391 22.80 2.55 -6.37
CA LEU A 391 22.51 3.25 -7.63
C LEU A 391 21.80 4.57 -7.39
N PHE A 392 21.02 4.65 -6.31
CA PHE A 392 20.32 5.85 -5.88
C PHE A 392 20.18 5.86 -4.36
N GLN A 393 20.21 7.05 -3.77
CA GLN A 393 19.97 7.30 -2.35
C GLN A 393 19.24 8.63 -2.22
N SER A 394 18.12 8.66 -1.49
CA SER A 394 17.41 9.89 -1.20
C SER A 394 18.24 10.82 -0.31
N SER A 395 18.11 12.13 -0.52
CA SER A 395 18.80 13.14 0.28
C SER A 395 18.37 13.08 1.76
N PRO A 396 19.29 13.18 2.73
CA PRO A 396 18.95 13.30 4.15
C PRO A 396 18.02 14.49 4.47
N LYS A 397 18.11 15.58 3.70
CA LYS A 397 17.26 16.78 3.85
C LYS A 397 15.77 16.53 3.59
N ASP A 398 15.44 15.44 2.90
CA ASP A 398 14.06 15.07 2.59
C ASP A 398 13.50 13.99 3.52
N GLN A 399 14.30 13.50 4.47
CA GLN A 399 13.90 12.49 5.44
C GLN A 399 13.05 13.09 6.56
N LYS A 400 12.12 12.28 7.07
CA LYS A 400 11.53 12.47 8.39
C LYS A 400 12.31 11.61 9.38
N VAL A 401 12.87 12.23 10.41
CA VAL A 401 13.76 11.52 11.31
C VAL A 401 12.96 10.89 12.45
N TYR A 402 12.83 9.56 12.40
CA TYR A 402 12.21 8.72 13.44
C TYR A 402 13.26 7.98 14.27
N ASP A 403 14.40 7.63 13.67
CA ASP A 403 15.50 6.94 14.31
C ASP A 403 16.78 7.75 14.16
N LEU A 404 17.11 8.54 15.19
CA LEU A 404 18.30 9.39 15.17
C LEU A 404 19.59 8.57 15.19
N ASP A 405 19.59 7.37 15.77
CA ASP A 405 20.77 6.49 15.80
C ASP A 405 21.13 5.97 14.40
N ARG A 406 20.16 5.99 13.47
CA ARG A 406 20.32 5.57 12.07
C ARG A 406 20.31 6.73 11.08
N TYR A 407 20.23 7.97 11.55
CA TYR A 407 20.32 9.15 10.71
C TYR A 407 21.79 9.46 10.37
N ASN A 408 22.09 9.61 9.08
CA ASN A 408 23.45 9.82 8.58
C ASN A 408 23.68 11.20 7.96
N GLY A 409 22.69 12.10 8.03
CA GLY A 409 22.79 13.47 7.57
C GLY A 409 23.34 14.43 8.64
N LYS A 410 23.39 15.72 8.30
CA LYS A 410 23.74 16.77 9.27
C LYS A 410 22.52 17.09 10.13
N MET A 411 22.72 17.45 11.40
CA MET A 411 21.62 17.86 12.29
C MET A 411 20.90 19.11 11.77
N GLU A 412 21.63 20.03 11.14
CA GLU A 412 21.08 21.22 10.47
C GLU A 412 20.07 20.89 9.35
N ASP A 413 20.17 19.70 8.75
CA ASP A 413 19.29 19.23 7.68
C ASP A 413 17.97 18.65 8.22
N VAL A 414 17.87 18.38 9.52
CA VAL A 414 16.69 17.80 10.14
C VAL A 414 15.57 18.85 10.19
N SER A 415 14.55 18.66 9.38
CA SER A 415 13.38 19.55 9.33
C SER A 415 12.16 19.00 10.06
N ILE A 416 12.02 17.68 10.16
CA ILE A 416 10.93 16.99 10.85
C ILE A 416 11.56 15.91 11.73
N PHE A 417 11.33 16.00 13.04
CA PHE A 417 11.91 15.08 14.01
C PHE A 417 10.86 14.48 14.95
N TYR A 418 10.93 13.16 15.12
CA TYR A 418 10.14 12.38 16.06
C TYR A 418 11.05 11.82 17.15
N CYS A 419 10.96 12.41 18.34
CA CYS A 419 11.75 12.04 19.50
C CYS A 419 10.92 11.19 20.46
N PHE A 420 11.28 9.91 20.60
CA PHE A 420 10.70 8.99 21.57
C PHE A 420 11.73 8.30 22.47
N LYS A 421 12.98 8.78 22.44
CA LYS A 421 14.09 8.26 23.24
C LYS A 421 14.77 9.43 23.95
N ASP A 422 14.82 9.39 25.28
CA ASP A 422 15.41 10.46 26.11
C ASP A 422 16.84 10.81 25.69
N ALA A 423 17.64 9.82 25.29
CA ALA A 423 19.02 10.02 24.83
C ALA A 423 19.14 10.93 23.58
N TRP A 424 18.07 11.10 22.80
CA TRP A 424 18.06 11.98 21.63
C TRP A 424 17.69 13.43 21.96
N VAL A 425 17.06 13.68 23.11
CA VAL A 425 16.56 15.01 23.49
C VAL A 425 17.64 16.09 23.46
N PRO A 426 18.87 15.88 23.98
CA PRO A 426 19.90 16.91 23.94
C PRO A 426 20.29 17.37 22.53
N ARG A 427 20.11 16.52 21.51
CA ARG A 427 20.49 16.82 20.11
C ARG A 427 19.52 17.79 19.41
N ILE A 428 18.36 18.07 20.01
CA ILE A 428 17.36 18.97 19.43
C ILE A 428 17.92 20.40 19.24
N SER A 429 18.82 20.85 20.12
CA SER A 429 19.45 22.17 20.01
C SER A 429 20.44 22.30 18.83
N GLU A 430 20.78 21.21 18.16
CA GLU A 430 21.63 21.22 16.96
C GLU A 430 20.81 21.35 15.66
N MET A 431 19.49 21.16 15.73
CA MET A 431 18.60 21.09 14.57
C MET A 431 18.14 22.48 14.11
N THR A 432 19.04 23.25 13.50
CA THR A 432 18.75 24.64 13.04
C THR A 432 17.75 24.73 11.87
N GLY A 433 17.44 23.59 11.24
CA GLY A 433 16.45 23.43 10.18
C GLY A 433 15.06 23.00 10.66
N LEU A 434 14.87 22.76 11.96
CA LEU A 434 13.67 22.12 12.51
C LEU A 434 12.40 22.97 12.29
N LYS A 435 11.39 22.35 11.67
CA LYS A 435 10.07 22.94 11.40
C LYS A 435 8.96 22.22 12.14
N GLU A 436 9.12 20.92 12.35
CA GLU A 436 8.14 20.08 13.05
C GLU A 436 8.85 19.20 14.08
N LEU A 437 8.40 19.29 15.33
CA LEU A 437 8.92 18.51 16.43
C LEU A 437 7.80 17.70 17.08
N ASN A 438 8.03 16.39 17.18
CA ASN A 438 7.15 15.47 17.89
C ASN A 438 7.91 14.86 19.06
N LEU A 439 7.41 15.05 20.28
CA LEU A 439 7.93 14.46 21.50
C LEU A 439 6.93 13.42 21.98
N SER A 440 7.36 12.19 22.23
CA SER A 440 6.45 11.11 22.60
C SER A 440 7.03 10.16 23.62
N ASN A 441 6.31 9.89 24.71
CA ASN A 441 6.71 8.93 25.75
C ASN A 441 8.10 9.21 26.37
N LEU A 442 8.49 10.48 26.46
CA LEU A 442 9.77 10.87 27.06
C LEU A 442 9.65 10.98 28.58
N THR A 443 10.73 10.67 29.29
CA THR A 443 10.79 10.79 30.76
C THR A 443 11.62 11.98 31.24
N VAL A 444 12.10 12.80 30.31
CA VAL A 444 12.82 14.04 30.61
C VAL A 444 11.92 15.07 31.28
N GLU A 445 12.49 15.87 32.18
CA GLU A 445 11.78 16.99 32.81
C GLU A 445 11.84 18.27 31.99
N ASN A 446 12.86 18.42 31.13
CA ASN A 446 13.10 19.61 30.33
C ASN A 446 13.63 19.20 28.94
N ILE A 447 13.37 20.05 27.95
CA ILE A 447 13.98 19.96 26.61
C ILE A 447 15.00 21.09 26.43
N PRO A 448 16.07 20.91 25.64
CA PRO A 448 16.99 21.99 25.36
C PRO A 448 16.29 23.10 24.55
N PRO A 449 16.84 24.34 24.54
CA PRO A 449 16.32 25.41 23.71
C PRO A 449 16.28 25.01 22.22
N ILE A 450 15.20 25.38 21.54
CA ILE A 450 15.09 25.16 20.10
C ILE A 450 15.98 26.18 19.38
N ALA A 451 16.92 25.71 18.56
CA ALA A 451 17.94 26.55 17.94
C ALA A 451 17.36 27.67 17.08
N ASN A 452 16.37 27.36 16.24
CA ASN A 452 15.69 28.32 15.37
C ASN A 452 14.17 28.30 15.58
N LYS A 453 13.74 28.96 16.66
CA LYS A 453 12.33 28.98 17.13
C LYS A 453 11.36 29.58 16.10
N GLU A 454 11.85 30.46 15.22
CA GLU A 454 11.04 31.12 14.19
C GLU A 454 10.65 30.18 13.04
N LYS A 455 11.45 29.12 12.80
CA LYS A 455 11.14 28.10 11.79
C LYS A 455 10.17 27.03 12.27
N LEU A 456 10.10 26.81 13.58
CA LEU A 456 9.24 25.78 14.16
C LEU A 456 7.77 26.20 13.99
N SER A 457 7.05 25.46 13.13
CA SER A 457 5.64 25.71 12.82
C SER A 457 4.69 24.71 13.48
N LEU A 458 5.19 23.54 13.90
CA LEU A 458 4.41 22.49 14.53
C LEU A 458 5.18 21.91 15.73
N LEU A 459 4.49 21.85 16.87
CA LEU A 459 4.96 21.13 18.05
C LEU A 459 3.86 20.16 18.50
N ARG A 460 4.23 18.88 18.61
CA ARG A 460 3.39 17.84 19.21
C ARG A 460 4.09 17.23 20.41
N ILE A 461 3.36 17.08 21.50
CA ILE A 461 3.84 16.43 22.72
C ILE A 461 2.79 15.40 23.12
N SER A 462 3.21 14.15 23.29
CA SER A 462 2.32 13.04 23.64
C SER A 462 2.93 12.24 24.78
N ASN A 463 2.19 12.09 25.88
CA ASN A 463 2.57 11.27 27.03
C ASN A 463 3.97 11.59 27.60
N CYS A 464 4.42 12.84 27.49
CA CYS A 464 5.67 13.33 28.12
C CYS A 464 5.35 13.84 29.54
N ARG A 465 4.96 12.91 30.42
CA ARG A 465 4.31 13.23 31.71
C ARG A 465 5.18 13.98 32.69
N LYS A 466 6.51 13.89 32.57
CA LYS A 466 7.47 14.56 33.46
C LYS A 466 7.93 15.92 32.96
N LEU A 467 7.64 16.27 31.71
CA LEU A 467 8.04 17.53 31.12
C LEU A 467 7.36 18.68 31.87
N LYS A 468 8.15 19.62 32.41
CA LYS A 468 7.67 20.69 33.29
C LYS A 468 7.38 21.98 32.56
N GLU A 469 8.19 22.30 31.56
CA GLU A 469 8.12 23.55 30.82
C GLU A 469 8.44 23.37 29.33
N LEU A 470 7.96 24.34 28.54
CA LEU A 470 8.30 24.49 27.13
C LEU A 470 9.27 25.65 26.98
N ASP A 471 10.05 25.65 25.90
CA ASP A 471 10.90 26.78 25.56
C ASP A 471 10.05 28.05 25.33
N GLY A 472 10.10 28.98 26.28
CA GLY A 472 9.34 30.22 26.27
C GLY A 472 9.62 31.11 25.06
N GLY A 473 10.72 30.92 24.32
CA GLY A 473 10.99 31.69 23.11
C GLY A 473 10.19 31.26 21.87
N ILE A 474 9.45 30.14 21.92
CA ILE A 474 8.64 29.68 20.79
C ILE A 474 7.35 30.52 20.72
N ASN A 475 7.14 31.27 19.62
CA ASN A 475 5.98 32.14 19.45
C ASN A 475 5.36 32.19 18.03
N GLN A 476 5.84 31.34 17.11
CA GLN A 476 5.42 31.29 15.69
C GLN A 476 4.70 29.98 15.30
N LEU A 477 4.29 29.15 16.27
CA LEU A 477 3.60 27.89 15.95
C LEU A 477 2.32 28.17 15.17
N THR A 478 2.07 27.34 14.16
CA THR A 478 0.79 27.27 13.44
C THR A 478 -0.10 26.17 13.99
N LYS A 479 0.51 25.11 14.54
CA LYS A 479 -0.16 23.99 15.19
C LYS A 479 0.54 23.63 16.50
N LEU A 480 -0.27 23.40 17.54
CA LEU A 480 0.19 22.88 18.82
C LEU A 480 -0.78 21.78 19.28
N SER A 481 -0.24 20.59 19.54
CA SER A 481 -0.99 19.47 20.09
C SER A 481 -0.26 18.91 21.29
N ILE A 482 -0.89 18.94 22.47
CA ILE A 482 -0.35 18.35 23.69
C ILE A 482 -1.38 17.35 24.23
N SER A 483 -0.95 16.11 24.43
CA SER A 483 -1.74 15.06 25.07
C SER A 483 -0.96 14.42 26.21
N GLY A 484 -1.55 14.31 27.40
CA GLY A 484 -0.92 13.64 28.54
C GLY A 484 0.37 14.31 29.05
N GLY A 485 0.51 15.62 28.84
CA GLY A 485 1.61 16.43 29.38
C GLY A 485 1.35 16.87 30.82
N THR A 486 1.02 15.93 31.71
CA THR A 486 0.38 16.20 33.01
C THR A 486 1.21 17.02 34.02
N SER A 487 2.54 17.14 33.83
CA SER A 487 3.39 18.01 34.65
C SER A 487 3.70 19.37 34.03
N LEU A 488 3.24 19.65 32.80
CA LEU A 488 3.50 20.91 32.13
C LEU A 488 2.78 22.06 32.85
N LYS A 489 3.50 23.13 33.15
CA LYS A 489 2.97 24.34 33.79
C LYS A 489 3.07 25.54 32.85
N GLY A 490 2.24 26.56 33.09
CA GLY A 490 2.30 27.83 32.36
C GLY A 490 1.89 27.74 30.89
N LEU A 491 1.09 26.73 30.54
CA LEU A 491 0.70 26.49 29.15
C LEU A 491 -0.25 27.57 28.62
N ASP A 492 -1.12 28.13 29.47
CA ASP A 492 -1.98 29.25 29.11
C ASP A 492 -1.15 30.47 28.69
N ILE A 493 -0.09 30.80 29.42
CA ILE A 493 0.88 31.86 29.09
C ILE A 493 1.61 31.51 27.78
N PHE A 494 2.10 30.28 27.65
CA PHE A 494 2.80 29.82 26.44
C PHE A 494 1.94 29.91 25.17
N VAL A 495 0.63 29.67 25.26
CA VAL A 495 -0.26 29.86 24.10
C VAL A 495 -0.57 31.34 23.87
N GLN A 496 -0.65 32.16 24.93
CA GLN A 496 -0.87 33.62 24.80
C GLN A 496 0.24 34.34 24.03
N GLN A 497 1.45 33.79 23.95
CA GLN A 497 2.52 34.37 23.13
C GLN A 497 2.49 33.96 21.65
N GLN A 498 1.72 32.92 21.28
CA GLN A 498 1.70 32.46 19.88
C GLN A 498 1.02 33.48 18.96
N THR A 499 1.69 33.87 17.89
CA THR A 499 1.19 34.90 16.95
C THR A 499 0.54 34.32 15.70
N ARG A 500 0.78 33.04 15.39
CA ARG A 500 0.33 32.37 14.16
C ARG A 500 -0.50 31.09 14.39
N LEU A 501 -0.84 30.79 15.63
CA LEU A 501 -1.48 29.52 16.00
C LEU A 501 -2.91 29.44 15.44
N LYS A 502 -3.18 28.38 14.68
CA LYS A 502 -4.47 28.12 14.02
C LYS A 502 -5.18 26.91 14.61
N GLU A 503 -4.41 25.89 15.02
CA GLU A 503 -4.92 24.64 15.57
C GLU A 503 -4.27 24.41 16.94
N LEU A 504 -5.10 24.28 17.99
CA LEU A 504 -4.66 24.07 19.37
C LEU A 504 -5.46 22.93 20.00
N HIS A 505 -4.78 21.83 20.29
CA HIS A 505 -5.37 20.64 20.92
C HIS A 505 -4.65 20.35 22.24
N LEU A 506 -5.42 20.31 23.33
CA LEU A 506 -4.96 20.09 24.69
C LEU A 506 -5.80 18.97 25.30
N ILE A 507 -5.23 17.76 25.38
CA ILE A 507 -5.97 16.55 25.71
C ILE A 507 -5.38 15.87 26.94
N ASN A 508 -6.24 15.31 27.79
CA ASN A 508 -5.88 14.52 28.96
C ASN A 508 -4.90 15.26 29.89
N MET A 509 -5.25 16.50 30.20
CA MET A 509 -4.52 17.42 31.06
C MET A 509 -5.50 18.18 31.94
N ASP A 510 -5.06 18.54 33.13
CA ASP A 510 -5.87 19.37 34.03
C ASP A 510 -5.53 20.85 33.83
N PHE A 511 -6.58 21.66 33.75
CA PHE A 511 -6.48 23.12 33.68
C PHE A 511 -7.43 23.72 34.72
N SER A 512 -6.96 24.74 35.44
CA SER A 512 -7.83 25.59 36.24
C SER A 512 -8.80 26.38 35.36
N GLU A 513 -9.89 26.87 35.94
CA GLU A 513 -10.88 27.67 35.20
C GLU A 513 -10.28 28.96 34.64
N ILE A 514 -9.27 29.54 35.31
CA ILE A 514 -8.54 30.72 34.84
C ILE A 514 -7.70 30.37 33.60
N GLU A 515 -6.93 29.29 33.65
CA GLU A 515 -6.12 28.83 32.51
C GLU A 515 -6.99 28.53 31.29
N LYS A 516 -8.08 27.78 31.48
CA LYS A 516 -9.04 27.48 30.39
C LYS A 516 -9.61 28.76 29.79
N THR A 517 -10.03 29.70 30.63
CA THR A 517 -10.58 31.00 30.19
C THR A 517 -9.55 31.79 29.39
N ASN A 518 -8.30 31.86 29.86
CA ASN A 518 -7.21 32.52 29.15
C ASN A 518 -6.99 31.93 27.76
N ILE A 519 -6.91 30.60 27.68
CA ILE A 519 -6.72 29.86 26.43
C ILE A 519 -7.87 30.16 25.46
N LEU A 520 -9.11 29.92 25.89
CA LEU A 520 -10.30 30.05 25.04
C LEU A 520 -10.60 31.49 24.61
N ARG A 521 -10.23 32.49 25.42
CA ARG A 521 -10.36 33.91 25.05
C ARG A 521 -9.55 34.24 23.80
N LYS A 522 -8.34 33.68 23.67
CA LYS A 522 -7.47 33.93 22.51
C LYS A 522 -7.70 32.91 21.38
N PHE A 523 -8.00 31.66 21.73
CA PHE A 523 -8.25 30.57 20.79
C PHE A 523 -9.62 29.93 21.06
N PRO A 524 -10.74 30.56 20.64
CA PRO A 524 -12.09 30.05 20.92
C PRO A 524 -12.40 28.68 20.32
N LYS A 525 -11.61 28.24 19.32
CA LYS A 525 -11.72 26.93 18.66
C LYS A 525 -10.75 25.89 19.22
N ALA A 526 -10.04 26.18 20.31
CA ALA A 526 -9.15 25.23 20.93
C ALA A 526 -9.93 24.00 21.40
N VAL A 527 -9.39 22.80 21.14
CA VAL A 527 -9.95 21.55 21.62
C VAL A 527 -9.30 21.25 22.97
N ILE A 528 -10.09 21.39 24.05
CA ILE A 528 -9.68 21.01 25.40
C ILE A 528 -10.57 19.85 25.85
N LYS A 529 -9.98 18.67 26.08
CA LYS A 529 -10.73 17.44 26.38
C LYS A 529 -10.00 16.54 27.38
N GLY A 530 -10.78 15.76 28.12
CA GLY A 530 -10.25 14.83 29.12
C GLY A 530 -9.60 15.55 30.31
N THR A 531 -9.01 14.75 31.18
CA THR A 531 -8.35 15.12 32.43
C THR A 531 -7.00 14.42 32.52
N ALA A 532 -6.14 14.82 33.46
CA ALA A 532 -4.86 14.14 33.66
C ALA A 532 -5.03 12.64 33.98
N LYS A 533 -6.15 12.25 34.61
CA LYS A 533 -6.48 10.83 34.87
C LYS A 533 -6.73 10.04 33.59
N ASP A 534 -7.29 10.68 32.56
CA ASP A 534 -7.56 10.02 31.29
C ASP A 534 -6.27 9.66 30.53
N ALA A 535 -5.14 10.27 30.92
CA ALA A 535 -3.84 9.87 30.41
C ALA A 535 -3.43 8.46 30.89
N ASP A 536 -4.01 7.93 31.98
CA ASP A 536 -3.65 6.62 32.52
C ASP A 536 -4.24 5.43 31.77
N TYR A 537 -5.19 5.66 30.86
CA TYR A 537 -5.77 4.58 30.05
C TYR A 537 -4.84 4.13 28.92
N GLU A 538 -4.81 2.81 28.66
CA GLU A 538 -3.98 2.19 27.61
C GLU A 538 -4.37 2.65 26.19
N LEU A 539 -5.63 3.01 25.98
CA LEU A 539 -6.17 3.53 24.72
C LEU A 539 -6.47 5.01 24.87
N GLN A 540 -5.48 5.85 24.57
CA GLN A 540 -5.67 7.29 24.47
C GLN A 540 -6.20 7.68 23.09
N GLU A 541 -6.99 8.76 23.01
CA GLU A 541 -7.31 9.37 21.71
C GLU A 541 -6.01 9.78 21.00
N VAL A 542 -5.66 9.05 19.94
CA VAL A 542 -4.68 9.50 18.97
C VAL A 542 -5.39 10.51 18.06
N ILE A 543 -4.94 11.75 18.09
CA ILE A 543 -5.46 12.76 17.15
C ILE A 543 -4.78 12.53 15.80
N ASP A 544 -5.31 11.56 15.05
CA ASP A 544 -4.89 11.28 13.69
C ASP A 544 -5.24 12.48 12.78
N GLY A 545 -4.29 12.90 11.93
CA GLY A 545 -4.49 14.01 10.99
C GLY A 545 -4.08 15.39 11.51
N PHE A 546 -3.36 15.46 12.63
CA PHE A 546 -2.52 16.61 12.96
C PHE A 546 -1.24 16.66 12.13
#